data_AF-A0A1M5DQK3-F1
#
_entry.id   AF-A0A1M5DQK3-F1
#
_cell.length_a   1.000
_cell.length_b   1.000
_cell.length_c   1.000
_cell.angle_alpha   90.00
_cell.angle_beta   90.00
_cell.angle_gamma   90.00
#
_symmetry.space_group_name_H-M   'P 1'
#
loop_
_entity.id
_entity.type
_entity.pdbx_description
1 polymer ?
#
loop_
_entity_poly.entity_id
_entity_poly.type
_entity_poly.pdbx_seq_one_letter_code
_entity_poly.pdbx_strand_id
1 'polypeptide(L)'
;MFEQRDVEAKIRELYPDIDKFGIFLAVKKEKLLGADNYDVTLEKDGRTASFKLGIDDVKQCMAGNRCSLINMELERFVKQFIDESYSVSGAG
;
A
#
# COMPACT_ATOMS: atom_id res chain seq x y z
N MET A 1 2.92 20.06 0.06
CA MET A 1 2.80 18.68 0.59
C MET A 1 1.56 18.07 -0.02
N PHE A 2 1.58 16.78 -0.36
CA PHE A 2 0.41 16.09 -0.92
C PHE A 2 -0.62 15.82 0.18
N GLU A 3 -1.91 15.82 -0.16
CA GLU A 3 -2.96 15.41 0.76
C GLU A 3 -3.00 13.89 0.83
N GLN A 4 -3.40 13.32 1.97
CA GLN A 4 -3.50 11.86 2.13
C GLN A 4 -4.44 11.21 1.08
N ARG A 5 -5.50 11.92 0.68
CA ARG A 5 -6.48 11.44 -0.30
C ARG A 5 -5.89 11.38 -1.70
N ASP A 6 -5.07 12.36 -2.08
CA ASP A 6 -4.38 12.37 -3.37
C ASP A 6 -3.39 11.20 -3.46
N VAL A 7 -2.63 10.98 -2.38
CA VAL A 7 -1.68 9.86 -2.30
C VAL A 7 -2.40 8.51 -2.37
N GLU A 8 -3.50 8.35 -1.63
CA GLU A 8 -4.32 7.13 -1.68
C GLU A 8 -4.88 6.86 -3.08
N ALA A 9 -5.50 7.87 -3.70
CA ALA A 9 -6.04 7.75 -5.06
C ALA A 9 -4.94 7.39 -6.07
N LYS A 10 -3.76 8.01 -5.95
CA LYS A 10 -2.64 7.72 -6.84
C LYS A 10 -2.10 6.30 -6.67
N ILE A 11 -2.03 5.80 -5.43
CA ILE A 11 -1.62 4.42 -5.17
C ILE A 11 -2.63 3.46 -5.79
N ARG A 12 -3.94 3.68 -5.62
CA ARG A 12 -4.97 2.82 -6.24
C ARG A 12 -4.89 2.82 -7.77
N GLU A 13 -4.59 3.98 -8.37
CA GLU A 13 -4.39 4.10 -9.81
C GLU A 13 -3.15 3.33 -10.30
N LEU A 14 -2.05 3.40 -9.54
CA LEU A 14 -0.78 2.73 -9.90
C LEU A 14 -0.82 1.22 -9.63
N TYR A 15 -1.60 0.77 -8.65
CA TYR A 15 -1.69 -0.61 -8.20
C TYR A 15 -3.14 -1.11 -8.26
N PRO A 16 -3.68 -1.36 -9.46
CA PRO A 16 -5.04 -1.88 -9.62
C PRO A 16 -5.23 -3.27 -8.99
N ASP A 17 -4.13 -3.97 -8.69
CA ASP A 17 -4.12 -5.22 -7.93
C ASP A 17 -4.76 -5.08 -6.55
N ILE A 18 -4.64 -3.90 -5.91
CA ILE A 18 -5.28 -3.64 -4.60
C ILE A 18 -6.79 -3.84 -4.71
N ASP A 19 -7.44 -3.20 -5.67
CA ASP A 19 -8.87 -3.39 -5.94
C ASP A 19 -9.17 -4.81 -6.47
N LYS A 20 -8.33 -5.34 -7.36
CA LYS A 20 -8.51 -6.68 -7.94
C LYS A 20 -8.52 -7.80 -6.89
N PHE A 21 -7.66 -7.70 -5.88
CA PHE A 21 -7.58 -8.67 -4.79
C PHE A 21 -8.48 -8.30 -3.59
N GLY A 22 -9.20 -7.19 -3.65
CA GLY A 22 -10.04 -6.68 -2.56
C GLY A 22 -9.23 -6.31 -1.31
N ILE A 23 -8.01 -5.80 -1.50
CA ILE A 23 -7.17 -5.27 -0.42
C ILE A 23 -7.67 -3.87 -0.08
N PHE A 24 -7.98 -3.64 1.18
CA PHE A 24 -8.30 -2.32 1.68
C PHE A 24 -7.02 -1.52 1.88
N LEU A 25 -6.92 -0.38 1.20
CA LEU A 25 -5.83 0.57 1.34
C LEU A 25 -6.31 1.80 2.13
N ALA A 26 -5.59 2.14 3.18
CA ALA A 26 -5.75 3.39 3.92
C ALA A 26 -4.43 4.15 3.99
N VAL A 27 -4.45 5.44 3.67
CA VAL A 27 -3.29 6.33 3.83
C VAL A 27 -3.58 7.40 4.88
N LYS A 28 -2.68 7.50 5.87
CA LYS A 28 -2.75 8.48 6.95
C LYS A 28 -1.50 9.33 6.98
N LYS A 29 -1.65 10.63 6.78
CA LYS A 29 -0.52 11.57 6.91
C LYS A 29 -0.13 11.72 8.37
N GLU A 30 1.11 11.37 8.72
CA GLU A 30 1.68 11.76 10.02
C GLU A 30 1.94 13.27 10.01
N LYS A 31 1.51 13.94 11.09
CA LYS A 31 1.73 15.37 11.32
C LYS A 31 2.66 15.62 12.50
N LEU A 32 3.45 14.62 12.89
CA LEU A 32 4.43 14.79 13.96
C LEU A 32 5.52 15.77 13.48
N LEU A 33 5.83 16.73 14.35
CA LEU A 33 6.73 17.87 14.08
C LEU A 33 8.08 17.39 13.51
N GLY A 34 8.28 17.57 12.21
CA GLY A 34 9.53 17.25 11.50
C GLY A 34 9.50 15.98 10.64
N ALA A 35 8.41 15.22 10.63
CA ALA A 35 8.28 14.00 9.82
C ALA A 35 7.17 14.15 8.77
N ASP A 36 7.55 14.36 7.51
CA ASP A 36 6.66 14.32 6.34
C ASP A 36 6.39 12.89 5.88
N ASN A 37 5.90 12.05 6.79
CA ASN A 37 5.66 10.65 6.53
C ASN A 37 4.17 10.36 6.35
N TYR A 38 3.88 9.34 5.55
CA TYR A 38 2.53 8.83 5.32
C TYR A 38 2.52 7.38 5.79
N ASP A 39 1.66 7.07 6.74
CA ASP A 39 1.43 5.71 7.19
C ASP A 39 0.43 5.07 6.22
N VAL A 40 0.86 3.99 5.56
CA VAL A 40 0.04 3.24 4.63
C VAL A 40 -0.30 1.91 5.25
N THR A 41 -1.60 1.62 5.35
CA THR A 41 -2.11 0.35 5.84
C THR A 41 -2.80 -0.40 4.71
N LEU A 42 -2.41 -1.66 4.54
CA LEU A 42 -3.05 -2.66 3.70
C LEU A 42 -3.78 -3.65 4.60
N GLU A 43 -5.04 -3.91 4.31
CA GLU A 43 -5.86 -4.88 5.03
C GLU A 43 -6.54 -5.85 4.07
N LYS A 44 -6.54 -7.13 4.38
CA LYS A 44 -7.29 -8.16 3.65
C LYS A 44 -7.64 -9.32 4.56
N ASP A 45 -8.91 -9.71 4.60
CA ASP A 45 -9.38 -10.89 5.33
C ASP A 45 -8.91 -10.92 6.82
N GLY A 46 -8.90 -9.76 7.47
CA GLY A 46 -8.43 -9.60 8.86
C GLY A 46 -6.90 -9.56 9.05
N ARG A 47 -6.13 -9.61 7.96
CA ARG A 47 -4.67 -9.48 7.94
C ARG A 47 -4.30 -8.06 7.57
N THR A 48 -3.46 -7.42 8.37
CA THR A 48 -3.04 -6.04 8.19
C THR A 48 -1.53 -5.93 8.06
N ALA A 49 -1.05 -5.14 7.10
CA ALA A 49 0.33 -4.69 7.04
C ALA A 49 0.38 -3.18 6.92
N SER A 50 1.26 -2.55 7.70
CA SER A 50 1.43 -1.11 7.74
C SER A 50 2.88 -0.74 7.52
N PHE A 51 3.14 0.22 6.65
CA PHE A 51 4.48 0.72 6.34
C PHE A 51 4.48 2.24 6.20
N LYS A 52 5.63 2.86 6.45
CA LYS A 52 5.79 4.31 6.36
C LYS A 52 6.37 4.69 5.01
N LEU A 53 5.73 5.64 4.34
CA LEU A 53 6.24 6.31 3.16
C LEU A 53 6.85 7.65 3.53
N GLY A 54 8.10 7.85 3.14
CA GLY A 54 8.74 9.16 3.20
C GLY A 54 8.22 10.08 2.10
N ILE A 55 8.49 11.37 2.25
CA ILE A 55 8.10 12.38 1.27
C ILE A 55 8.72 12.14 -0.12
N ASP A 56 9.94 11.58 -0.19
CA ASP A 56 10.60 11.26 -1.45
C ASP A 56 9.92 10.10 -2.19
N ASP A 57 9.48 9.07 -1.46
CA ASP A 57 8.67 7.99 -2.03
C ASP A 57 7.34 8.51 -2.58
N VAL A 58 6.67 9.39 -1.81
CA VAL A 58 5.41 10.00 -2.26
C VAL A 58 5.61 10.86 -3.49
N LYS A 59 6.69 11.64 -3.57
CA LYS A 59 7.03 12.41 -4.77
C LYS A 59 7.21 11.49 -5.98
N GLN A 60 7.86 10.34 -5.82
CA GLN A 60 8.02 9.36 -6.89
C GLN A 60 6.67 8.80 -7.35
N CYS A 61 5.77 8.45 -6.41
CA CYS A 61 4.40 8.03 -6.70
C CYS A 61 3.63 9.08 -7.51
N MET A 62 3.67 10.32 -7.05
CA MET A 62 2.93 11.42 -7.65
C MET A 62 3.49 11.79 -9.03
N ALA A 63 4.79 11.58 -9.27
CA ALA A 63 5.41 11.73 -10.58
C ALA A 63 5.02 10.63 -11.59
N GLY A 64 4.23 9.61 -11.17
CA GLY A 64 3.83 8.50 -12.03
C GLY A 64 4.89 7.41 -12.16
N ASN A 65 6.00 7.50 -11.42
CA ASN A 65 6.91 6.39 -11.26
C ASN A 65 6.31 5.40 -10.27
N ARG A 66 6.49 4.09 -10.54
CA ARG A 66 6.11 3.05 -9.58
C ARG A 66 6.86 3.32 -8.28
N CYS A 67 6.13 3.52 -7.20
CA CYS A 67 6.73 3.72 -5.90
C CYS A 67 7.41 2.41 -5.50
N SER A 68 8.74 2.34 -5.63
CA SER A 68 9.49 1.11 -5.41
C SER A 68 9.17 0.49 -4.05
N LEU A 69 8.98 1.33 -3.01
CA LEU A 69 8.62 0.88 -1.68
C LEU A 69 7.22 0.22 -1.63
N ILE A 70 6.18 0.89 -2.12
CA ILE A 70 4.81 0.32 -2.13
C ILE A 70 4.77 -0.95 -2.96
N ASN A 71 5.44 -0.97 -4.11
CA ASN A 71 5.46 -2.16 -4.95
C ASN A 71 6.04 -3.36 -4.19
N MET A 72 7.20 -3.19 -3.55
CA MET A 72 7.82 -4.25 -2.76
C MET A 72 6.95 -4.70 -1.57
N GLU A 73 6.37 -3.74 -0.84
CA GLU A 73 5.55 -4.06 0.33
C GLU A 73 4.21 -4.69 -0.06
N LEU A 74 3.60 -4.26 -1.16
CA LEU A 74 2.41 -4.87 -1.72
C LEU A 74 2.70 -6.28 -2.23
N GLU A 75 3.79 -6.49 -2.98
CA GLU A 75 4.21 -7.83 -3.43
C GLU A 75 4.49 -8.76 -2.25
N ARG A 76 5.12 -8.26 -1.18
CA ARG A 76 5.32 -9.02 0.06
C ARG A 76 4.00 -9.35 0.73
N PHE A 77 3.09 -8.38 0.84
CA PHE A 77 1.77 -8.59 1.42
C PHE A 77 0.98 -9.63 0.64
N VAL A 78 0.96 -9.52 -0.69
CA VAL A 78 0.31 -10.48 -1.59
C VAL A 78 0.93 -11.87 -1.42
N LYS A 79 2.26 -12.01 -1.46
CA LYS A 79 2.91 -13.31 -1.25
C LYS A 79 2.64 -13.91 0.13
N GLN A 80 2.77 -13.10 1.17
CA GLN A 80 2.65 -13.55 2.56
C GLN A 80 1.21 -13.89 2.92
N PHE A 81 0.23 -13.16 2.39
CA PHE A 81 -1.15 -13.24 2.87
C PHE A 81 -2.17 -13.68 1.82
N ILE A 82 -1.89 -13.52 0.53
CA ILE A 82 -2.82 -13.86 -0.55
C ILE A 82 -2.39 -15.15 -1.24
N ASP A 83 -1.12 -15.27 -1.63
CA ASP A 83 -0.56 -16.48 -2.27
C ASP A 83 -0.57 -17.68 -1.32
N GLU A 84 -0.22 -17.45 -0.04
CA GLU A 84 -0.32 -18.47 1.01
C GLU A 84 -1.79 -18.88 1.27
N SER A 85 -2.73 -17.93 1.25
CA SER A 85 -4.17 -18.22 1.38
C SER A 85 -4.75 -18.96 0.17
N TYR A 86 -4.24 -18.69 -1.03
CA TYR A 86 -4.70 -19.33 -2.26
C TYR A 86 -4.18 -20.77 -2.37
N SER A 87 -3.00 -21.04 -1.80
CA SER A 87 -2.43 -22.40 -1.74
C SER A 87 -3.18 -23.35 -0.80
N VAL A 88 -3.93 -22.85 0.18
CA VAL A 88 -4.74 -23.71 1.09
C VAL A 88 -6.11 -24.06 0.49
N SER A 89 -6.57 -23.38 -0.56
CA SER A 89 -7.86 -23.68 -1.20
C SER A 89 -7.79 -24.77 -2.29
N GLY A 90 -6.63 -25.41 -2.49
CA GLY A 90 -6.38 -26.43 -3.51
C GLY A 90 -6.27 -27.87 -3.00
N ALA A 91 -6.65 -28.16 -1.75
CA ALA A 91 -6.65 -29.51 -1.19
C ALA A 91 -7.98 -29.80 -0.49
N GLY A 92 -9.01 -30.07 -1.27
CA GLY A 92 -10.30 -30.63 -0.85
C GLY A 92 -10.72 -31.71 -1.82
#